data_AF-A0A379C8B2-F1
#
_entry.id   AF-A0A379C8B2-F1
#
_cell.length_a   1.000
_cell.length_b   1.000
_cell.length_c   1.000
_cell.angle_alpha   90.00
_cell.angle_beta   90.00
_cell.angle_gamma   90.00
#
_symmetry.space_group_name_H-M   'P 1'
#
loop_
_entity.id
_entity.type
_entity.pdbx_description
1 polymer ?
#
loop_
_entity_poly.entity_id
_entity_poly.type
_entity_poly.pdbx_seq_one_letter_code
_entity_poly.pdbx_strand_id
1 'polypeptide(L)'
;MPKSKTLLIMFISALIPLGLELFYNTNIVGEGGVLYLFMWVMINYLFLSTIISIFSSYKKILSLPGLKIRKATYYTNMILYSLIIIFVNIYFSAMLFFPKDKLFQNLASPYVLIFLFIFYIMNLQFGNFPIKEDGQTNVYTILAKGSFKNGRDKYATVVGYYDDGIVLGDYYFPYESIKSCATAKKKIGIFIKGKDQFGTYRVNIDSLNSAARAVLILEDAAKNGKLDQNKLNFNS
;
A
#
# COMPACT_ATOMS: atom_id res chain seq x y z
N MET A 1 4.12 -8.29 14.25
CA MET A 1 4.90 -9.24 13.42
C MET A 1 5.55 -10.26 14.36
N PRO A 2 5.64 -11.56 14.03
CA PRO A 2 6.33 -12.55 14.87
C PRO A 2 7.81 -12.20 14.99
N LYS A 3 8.42 -12.36 16.17
CA LYS A 3 9.83 -12.03 16.45
C LYS A 3 10.81 -12.63 15.43
N SER A 4 10.54 -13.84 14.93
CA SER A 4 11.36 -14.53 13.92
C SER A 4 11.39 -13.82 12.56
N LYS A 5 10.27 -13.21 12.13
CA LYS A 5 10.22 -12.45 10.86
C LYS A 5 10.99 -11.14 10.98
N THR A 6 10.95 -10.48 12.13
CA THR A 6 11.71 -9.25 12.38
C THR A 6 13.22 -9.51 12.32
N LEU A 7 13.71 -10.57 12.98
CA LEU A 7 15.11 -10.97 12.95
C LEU A 7 15.61 -11.30 11.54
N LEU A 8 14.80 -12.02 10.76
CA LEU A 8 15.13 -12.33 9.37
C LEU A 8 15.25 -11.07 8.50
N ILE A 9 14.33 -10.12 8.65
CA ILE A 9 14.37 -8.86 7.89
C ILE A 9 15.60 -8.04 8.29
N MET A 10 15.93 -7.96 9.58
CA MET A 10 17.15 -7.28 10.04
C MET A 10 18.40 -7.92 9.43
N PHE A 11 18.48 -9.25 9.43
CA PHE A 11 19.60 -9.97 8.83
C PHE A 11 19.74 -9.65 7.33
N ILE A 12 18.65 -9.76 6.57
CA ILE A 12 18.64 -9.45 5.12
C ILE A 12 19.03 -7.99 4.88
N SER A 13 18.56 -7.06 5.72
CA SER A 13 18.86 -5.63 5.61
C SER A 13 20.35 -5.32 5.78
N ALA A 14 21.06 -6.17 6.54
CA ALA A 14 22.47 -6.02 6.82
C ALA A 14 23.40 -6.77 5.84
N LEU A 15 22.86 -7.67 4.99
CA LEU A 15 23.68 -8.48 4.08
C LEU A 15 24.50 -7.63 3.10
N ILE A 16 23.88 -6.66 2.42
CA ILE A 16 24.59 -5.80 1.47
C ILE A 16 25.56 -4.85 2.19
N PRO A 17 25.14 -4.09 3.22
CA PRO A 17 26.05 -3.20 3.95
C PRO A 17 27.27 -3.93 4.54
N LEU A 18 27.05 -5.03 5.27
CA LEU A 18 28.14 -5.76 5.92
C LEU A 18 28.94 -6.61 4.95
N GLY A 19 28.31 -7.16 3.91
CA GLY A 19 29.00 -7.94 2.88
C GLY A 19 30.01 -7.09 2.11
N LEU A 20 29.65 -5.86 1.76
CA LEU A 20 30.56 -4.93 1.11
C LEU A 20 31.69 -4.47 2.06
N GLU A 21 31.37 -4.21 3.33
CA GLU A 21 32.39 -3.88 4.33
C GLU A 21 33.42 -4.99 4.51
N LEU A 22 32.97 -6.24 4.65
CA LEU A 22 33.85 -7.40 4.75
C LEU A 22 34.68 -7.62 3.48
N PHE A 23 34.09 -7.43 2.30
CA PHE A 23 34.77 -7.71 1.03
C PHE A 23 35.84 -6.68 0.69
N TYR A 24 35.53 -5.39 0.86
CA TYR A 24 36.47 -4.32 0.52
C TYR A 24 37.47 -4.03 1.64
N ASN A 25 37.22 -4.56 2.85
CA ASN A 25 38.03 -4.32 4.06
C ASN A 25 38.43 -2.85 4.16
N THR A 26 37.51 -1.98 3.73
CA THR A 26 37.68 -0.55 3.82
C THR A 26 37.78 -0.31 5.30
N ASN A 27 38.94 0.17 5.75
CA ASN A 27 39.04 0.78 7.05
C ASN A 27 38.10 2.00 7.01
N ILE A 28 36.78 1.79 7.16
CA ILE A 28 35.78 2.79 7.48
C ILE A 28 36.04 3.16 8.96
N VAL A 29 37.29 3.56 9.24
CA VAL A 29 37.85 3.83 10.55
C VAL A 29 37.66 5.33 10.76
N GLY A 30 36.41 5.65 11.07
CA GLY A 30 35.96 6.97 11.47
C GLY A 30 34.51 6.85 11.92
N GLU A 31 34.16 7.49 13.04
CA GLU A 31 32.82 7.43 13.65
C GLU A 31 31.70 7.73 12.64
N GLY A 32 31.97 8.62 11.67
CA GLY A 32 31.03 8.94 10.60
C GLY A 32 30.68 7.75 9.70
N GLY A 33 31.64 6.90 9.34
CA GLY A 33 31.39 5.80 8.41
C GLY A 33 30.64 4.63 9.06
N VAL A 34 30.89 4.36 10.34
CA VAL A 34 30.07 3.42 11.14
C VAL A 34 28.63 3.92 11.25
N LEU A 35 28.42 5.22 11.44
CA LEU A 35 27.08 5.81 11.44
C LEU A 35 26.38 5.64 10.08
N TYR A 36 27.07 5.87 8.96
CA TYR A 36 26.49 5.67 7.62
C TYR A 36 26.11 4.20 7.37
N LEU A 37 26.95 3.23 7.76
CA LEU A 37 26.62 1.80 7.69
C LEU A 37 25.39 1.47 8.52
N PHE A 38 25.32 1.96 9.76
CA PHE A 38 24.15 1.76 10.62
C PHE A 38 22.89 2.37 10.00
N MET A 39 22.96 3.62 9.51
CA MET A 39 21.85 4.27 8.82
C MET A 39 21.39 3.46 7.61
N TRP A 40 22.31 2.92 6.83
CA TRP A 40 21.99 2.10 5.67
C TRP A 40 21.21 0.84 6.07
N VAL A 41 21.69 0.09 7.07
CA VAL A 41 20.98 -1.09 7.59
C VAL A 41 19.58 -0.72 8.07
N MET A 42 19.44 0.38 8.81
CA MET A 42 18.15 0.84 9.34
C MET A 42 17.18 1.24 8.23
N ILE A 43 17.65 1.98 7.22
CA ILE A 43 16.82 2.37 6.06
C ILE A 43 16.37 1.13 5.29
N ASN A 44 17.29 0.19 5.02
CA ASN A 44 16.95 -1.09 4.38
C ASN A 44 15.87 -1.84 5.18
N TYR A 45 16.01 -1.92 6.50
CA TYR A 45 15.04 -2.55 7.38
C TYR A 45 13.65 -1.89 7.30
N LEU A 46 13.59 -0.56 7.34
CA LEU A 46 12.33 0.19 7.26
C LEU A 46 11.63 -0.03 5.91
N PHE A 47 12.36 0.01 4.80
CA PHE A 47 11.75 -0.19 3.48
C PHE A 47 11.40 -1.66 3.22
N LEU A 48 12.25 -2.62 3.59
CA LEU A 48 11.96 -4.05 3.43
C LEU A 48 10.74 -4.46 4.24
N SER A 49 10.63 -4.01 5.49
CA SER A 49 9.44 -4.29 6.31
C SER A 49 8.17 -3.69 5.70
N THR A 50 8.25 -2.50 5.12
CA THR A 50 7.15 -1.87 4.39
C THR A 50 6.77 -2.66 3.14
N ILE A 51 7.73 -3.05 2.29
CA ILE A 51 7.47 -3.85 1.09
C ILE A 51 6.83 -5.19 1.44
N ILE A 52 7.35 -5.90 2.45
CA ILE A 52 6.82 -7.19 2.87
C ILE A 52 5.37 -7.06 3.36
N SER A 53 5.08 -5.99 4.12
CA SER A 53 3.73 -5.70 4.58
C SER A 53 2.79 -5.45 3.41
N ILE A 54 3.16 -4.54 2.50
CA ILE A 54 2.38 -4.20 1.31
C ILE A 54 2.17 -5.44 0.43
N PHE A 55 3.22 -6.20 0.15
CA PHE A 55 3.15 -7.41 -0.65
C PHE A 55 2.20 -8.44 -0.05
N SER A 56 2.27 -8.66 1.27
CA SER A 56 1.38 -9.57 1.98
C SER A 56 -0.08 -9.15 1.82
N SER A 57 -0.38 -7.86 1.99
CA SER A 57 -1.74 -7.33 1.80
C SER A 57 -2.20 -7.43 0.34
N TYR A 58 -1.35 -7.07 -0.61
CA TYR A 58 -1.70 -7.07 -2.04
C TYR A 58 -1.86 -8.48 -2.58
N LYS A 59 -1.03 -9.43 -2.14
CA LYS A 59 -1.16 -10.84 -2.52
C LYS A 59 -2.52 -11.38 -2.12
N LYS A 60 -3.03 -11.06 -0.93
CA LYS A 60 -4.38 -11.49 -0.48
C LYS A 60 -5.46 -10.98 -1.44
N ILE A 61 -5.41 -9.70 -1.80
CA ILE A 61 -6.38 -9.10 -2.72
C ILE A 61 -6.26 -9.67 -4.13
N LEU A 62 -5.04 -9.72 -4.67
CA LEU A 62 -4.77 -10.21 -6.03
C LEU A 62 -5.07 -11.71 -6.20
N SER A 63 -5.13 -12.47 -5.11
CA SER A 63 -5.53 -13.88 -5.11
C SER A 63 -7.05 -14.13 -5.10
N LEU A 64 -7.88 -13.09 -4.95
CA LEU A 64 -9.33 -13.26 -4.92
C LEU A 64 -9.86 -13.74 -6.28
N PRO A 65 -10.80 -14.71 -6.30
CA PRO A 65 -11.35 -15.27 -7.53
C PRO A 65 -12.19 -14.22 -8.28
N GLY A 66 -12.07 -14.19 -9.61
CA GLY A 66 -12.81 -13.24 -10.46
C GLY A 66 -12.52 -11.76 -10.21
N LEU A 67 -11.39 -11.43 -9.56
CA LEU A 67 -11.05 -10.05 -9.19
C LEU A 67 -11.03 -9.10 -10.39
N LYS A 68 -11.96 -8.14 -10.38
CA LYS A 68 -12.00 -6.97 -11.26
C LYS A 68 -11.73 -5.68 -10.48
N ILE A 69 -10.45 -5.34 -10.44
CA ILE A 69 -9.93 -4.07 -9.90
C ILE A 69 -8.79 -3.58 -10.80
N ARG A 70 -8.38 -2.32 -10.65
CA ARG A 70 -7.22 -1.78 -11.36
C ARG A 70 -5.91 -2.33 -10.77
N LYS A 71 -5.52 -3.54 -11.19
CA LYS A 71 -4.30 -4.23 -10.74
C LYS A 71 -3.02 -3.41 -10.96
N ALA A 72 -3.01 -2.55 -11.99
CA ALA A 72 -1.90 -1.66 -12.30
C ALA A 72 -1.46 -0.82 -11.08
N THR A 73 -2.39 -0.26 -10.30
CA THR A 73 -2.03 0.54 -9.11
C THR A 73 -1.21 -0.28 -8.09
N TYR A 74 -1.55 -1.56 -7.89
CA TYR A 74 -0.84 -2.45 -6.96
C TYR A 74 0.56 -2.79 -7.46
N TYR A 75 0.70 -3.08 -8.75
CA TYR A 75 2.01 -3.38 -9.34
C TYR A 75 2.92 -2.16 -9.39
N THR A 76 2.39 -0.99 -9.73
CA THR A 76 3.16 0.27 -9.72
C THR A 76 3.67 0.59 -8.32
N ASN A 77 2.83 0.44 -7.30
CA ASN A 77 3.25 0.57 -5.89
C ASN A 77 4.42 -0.37 -5.58
N MET A 78 4.30 -1.66 -5.90
CA MET A 78 5.35 -2.66 -5.66
C MET A 78 6.66 -2.33 -6.38
N ILE A 79 6.59 -1.94 -7.65
CA ILE A 79 7.75 -1.53 -8.45
C ILE A 79 8.44 -0.32 -7.82
N LEU A 80 7.67 0.70 -7.46
CA LEU A 80 8.18 1.93 -6.89
C LEU A 80 8.93 1.71 -5.57
N TYR A 81 8.34 0.96 -4.63
CA TYR A 81 9.04 0.65 -3.38
C TYR A 81 10.31 -0.17 -3.62
N SER A 82 10.29 -1.09 -4.59
CA SER A 82 11.48 -1.88 -4.96
C SER A 82 12.58 -0.98 -5.55
N LEU A 83 12.23 -0.04 -6.42
CA LEU A 83 13.17 0.94 -6.98
C LEU A 83 13.79 1.83 -5.90
N ILE A 84 13.02 2.23 -4.87
CA ILE A 84 13.54 3.01 -3.74
C ILE A 84 14.61 2.20 -2.98
N ILE A 85 14.38 0.91 -2.70
CA ILE A 85 15.38 0.07 -2.04
C ILE A 85 16.64 -0.08 -2.90
N ILE A 86 16.47 -0.32 -4.20
CA ILE A 86 17.60 -0.42 -5.13
C ILE A 86 18.41 0.87 -5.10
N PHE A 87 17.74 2.03 -5.19
CA PHE A 87 18.38 3.33 -5.12
C PHE A 87 19.12 3.55 -3.79
N VAL A 88 18.52 3.23 -2.65
CA VAL A 88 19.16 3.34 -1.33
C VAL A 88 20.46 2.53 -1.32
N ASN A 89 20.42 1.27 -1.77
CA ASN A 89 21.61 0.43 -1.76
C ASN A 89 22.70 0.94 -2.71
N ILE A 90 22.33 1.42 -3.90
CA ILE A 90 23.28 2.05 -4.84
C ILE A 90 23.87 3.33 -4.23
N TYR A 91 23.04 4.18 -3.61
CA TYR A 91 23.45 5.45 -3.02
C TYR A 91 24.51 5.25 -1.92
N PHE A 92 24.24 4.39 -0.95
CA PHE A 92 25.21 4.11 0.12
C PHE A 92 26.45 3.39 -0.40
N SER A 93 26.30 2.48 -1.38
CA SER A 93 27.45 1.82 -2.02
C SER A 93 28.35 2.84 -2.73
N ALA A 94 27.75 3.77 -3.50
CA ALA A 94 28.47 4.84 -4.19
C ALA A 94 29.21 5.76 -3.21
N MET A 95 28.58 6.07 -2.08
CA MET A 95 29.14 6.98 -1.08
C MET A 95 30.31 6.36 -0.29
N LEU A 96 30.17 5.11 0.15
CA LEU A 96 31.13 4.47 1.06
C LEU A 96 32.21 3.66 0.34
N PHE A 97 31.86 2.96 -0.74
CA PHE A 97 32.72 1.96 -1.37
C PHE A 97 33.16 2.34 -2.78
N PHE A 98 32.32 3.06 -3.54
CA PHE A 98 32.59 3.41 -4.95
C PHE A 98 32.55 4.93 -5.22
N PRO A 99 33.26 5.78 -4.45
CA PRO A 99 33.17 7.24 -4.57
C PRO A 99 33.67 7.79 -5.91
N LYS A 100 34.53 7.05 -6.61
CA LYS A 100 35.12 7.45 -7.89
C LYS A 100 34.48 6.76 -9.10
N ASP A 101 33.59 5.80 -8.89
CA ASP A 101 32.95 5.06 -9.99
C ASP A 101 31.82 5.88 -10.61
N LYS A 102 31.97 6.24 -11.88
CA LYS A 102 31.01 7.11 -12.58
C LYS A 102 29.62 6.49 -12.69
N LEU A 103 29.51 5.17 -12.83
CA LEU A 103 28.21 4.50 -12.97
C LEU A 103 27.45 4.58 -11.64
N PHE A 104 28.12 4.26 -10.53
CA PHE A 104 27.51 4.37 -9.19
C PHE A 104 27.14 5.80 -8.84
N GLN A 105 28.01 6.78 -9.12
CA GLN A 105 27.73 8.20 -8.86
C GLN A 105 26.55 8.72 -9.70
N ASN A 106 26.43 8.31 -10.96
CA ASN A 106 25.30 8.72 -11.80
C ASN A 106 23.96 8.14 -11.32
N LEU A 107 23.95 6.87 -10.92
CA LEU A 107 22.75 6.21 -10.40
C LEU A 107 22.36 6.70 -9.00
N ALA A 108 23.33 7.11 -8.19
CA ALA A 108 23.13 7.74 -6.88
C ALA A 108 22.82 9.25 -6.96
N SER A 109 22.68 9.81 -8.16
CA SER A 109 22.55 11.25 -8.33
C SER A 109 21.23 11.80 -7.75
N PRO A 110 21.21 13.09 -7.34
CA PRO A 110 20.00 13.75 -6.88
C PRO A 110 18.85 13.72 -7.90
N TYR A 111 19.16 13.68 -9.20
CA TYR A 111 18.16 13.62 -10.26
C TYR A 111 17.37 12.31 -10.25
N VAL A 112 18.03 11.18 -9.98
CA VAL A 112 17.36 9.88 -9.84
C VAL A 112 16.44 9.90 -8.61
N LEU A 113 16.90 10.48 -7.50
CA LEU A 113 16.08 10.64 -6.30
C LEU A 113 14.83 11.50 -6.57
N ILE A 114 15.00 12.66 -7.22
CA ILE A 114 13.90 13.55 -7.60
C ILE A 114 12.90 12.81 -8.50
N PHE A 115 13.39 12.05 -9.49
CA PHE A 115 12.54 11.25 -10.35
C PHE A 115 11.71 10.24 -9.55
N LEU A 116 12.32 9.50 -8.62
CA LEU A 116 11.61 8.55 -7.75
C LEU A 116 10.54 9.25 -6.90
N PHE A 117 10.84 10.44 -6.36
CA PHE A 117 9.86 11.23 -5.60
C PHE A 117 8.69 11.69 -6.47
N ILE A 118 8.95 12.22 -7.67
CA ILE A 118 7.90 12.63 -8.61
C ILE A 118 7.04 11.42 -8.98
N PHE A 119 7.66 10.29 -9.29
CA PHE A 119 6.96 9.06 -9.60
C PHE A 119 6.08 8.61 -8.42
N TYR A 120 6.58 8.71 -7.19
CA TYR A 120 5.81 8.44 -5.97
C TYR A 120 4.60 9.36 -5.81
N ILE A 121 4.77 10.67 -5.98
CA ILE A 121 3.68 11.64 -5.86
C ILE A 121 2.60 11.41 -6.93
N MET A 122 3.02 11.12 -8.17
CA MET A 122 2.09 10.81 -9.26
C MET A 122 1.31 9.53 -8.97
N ASN A 123 2.00 8.50 -8.51
CA ASN A 123 1.41 7.21 -8.19
C ASN A 123 0.35 7.30 -7.07
N LEU A 124 0.56 8.16 -6.08
CA LEU A 124 -0.45 8.47 -5.05
C LEU A 124 -1.74 9.10 -5.60
N GLN A 125 -1.77 9.59 -6.85
CA GLN A 125 -3.00 10.12 -7.46
C GLN A 125 -3.88 9.03 -8.10
N PHE A 126 -3.43 7.78 -8.11
CA PHE A 126 -4.10 6.64 -8.78
C PHE A 126 -4.80 5.68 -7.81
N GLY A 127 -5.36 6.22 -6.73
CA GLY A 127 -6.17 5.46 -5.79
C GLY A 127 -6.03 5.97 -4.36
N ASN A 128 -7.15 5.96 -3.65
CA ASN A 128 -7.25 6.31 -2.24
C ASN A 128 -7.50 5.05 -1.41
N PHE A 129 -6.46 4.60 -0.70
CA PHE A 129 -6.52 3.40 0.13
C PHE A 129 -7.27 3.67 1.44
N PRO A 130 -8.11 2.74 1.92
CA PRO A 130 -8.85 2.93 3.15
C PRO A 130 -7.94 3.02 4.39
N ILE A 131 -8.33 3.86 5.34
CA ILE A 131 -7.75 3.88 6.68
C ILE A 131 -8.57 2.94 7.56
N LYS A 132 -7.89 2.01 8.24
CA LYS A 132 -8.51 1.13 9.23
C LYS A 132 -8.33 1.69 10.63
N GLU A 133 -9.42 1.77 11.37
CA GLU A 133 -9.46 2.06 12.81
C GLU A 133 -10.05 0.83 13.52
N ASP A 134 -9.23 0.20 14.37
CA ASP A 134 -9.62 -0.97 15.16
C ASP A 134 -10.40 -0.55 16.41
N GLY A 135 -11.48 -1.27 16.72
CA GLY A 135 -12.33 -1.01 17.89
C GLY A 135 -13.39 -2.08 18.08
N GLN A 136 -14.44 -1.80 18.87
CA GLN A 136 -15.60 -2.71 18.98
C GLN A 136 -16.29 -2.91 17.62
N THR A 137 -16.24 -1.89 16.76
CA THR A 137 -16.59 -1.97 15.35
C THR A 137 -15.37 -1.52 14.56
N ASN A 138 -14.89 -2.36 13.66
CA ASN A 138 -13.79 -2.02 12.77
C ASN A 138 -14.27 -1.00 11.74
N VAL A 139 -13.65 0.18 11.69
CA VAL A 139 -14.04 1.24 10.76
C VAL A 139 -13.01 1.36 9.64
N TYR A 140 -13.48 1.29 8.39
CA TYR A 140 -12.66 1.45 7.20
C TYR A 140 -13.10 2.71 6.48
N THR A 141 -12.22 3.70 6.31
CA THR A 141 -12.60 4.99 5.75
C THR A 141 -11.77 5.34 4.51
N ILE A 142 -12.43 5.51 3.36
CA ILE A 142 -11.88 6.18 2.19
C ILE A 142 -12.24 7.67 2.29
N LEU A 143 -11.26 8.52 2.58
CA LEU A 143 -11.49 9.96 2.84
C LEU A 143 -11.85 10.74 1.58
N ALA A 144 -12.72 11.76 1.70
CA ALA A 144 -13.04 12.67 0.59
C ALA A 144 -11.81 13.43 0.08
N LYS A 145 -10.99 13.95 1.00
CA LYS A 145 -9.69 14.55 0.70
C LYS A 145 -8.62 13.52 1.07
N GLY A 146 -8.12 12.82 0.06
CA GLY A 146 -7.04 11.86 0.25
C GLY A 146 -5.75 12.52 0.76
N SER A 147 -4.99 11.77 1.56
CA SER A 147 -3.73 12.23 2.16
C SER A 147 -2.53 11.86 1.29
N PHE A 148 -1.39 12.51 1.49
CA PHE A 148 -0.11 12.06 0.89
C PHE A 148 0.28 10.63 1.31
N LYS A 149 -0.29 10.12 2.40
CA LYS A 149 -0.02 8.76 2.89
C LYS A 149 -0.87 7.71 2.19
N ASN A 150 -2.14 8.01 1.95
CA ASN A 150 -3.13 7.02 1.49
C ASN A 150 -3.54 7.21 0.04
N GLY A 151 -3.05 8.26 -0.61
CA GLY A 151 -3.35 8.58 -1.99
C GLY A 151 -4.68 9.32 -2.17
N ARG A 152 -5.07 9.50 -3.43
CA ARG A 152 -6.23 10.27 -3.88
C ARG A 152 -6.87 9.57 -5.08
N ASP A 153 -8.19 9.66 -5.19
CA ASP A 153 -8.93 9.12 -6.33
C ASP A 153 -8.99 10.10 -7.51
N LYS A 154 -7.86 10.72 -7.88
CA LYS A 154 -7.87 11.77 -8.92
C LYS A 154 -8.00 11.19 -10.32
N TYR A 155 -7.24 10.14 -10.61
CA TYR A 155 -7.19 9.53 -11.95
C TYR A 155 -7.75 8.11 -12.00
N ALA A 156 -7.88 7.45 -10.85
CA ALA A 156 -8.43 6.11 -10.72
C ALA A 156 -8.88 5.84 -9.28
N THR A 157 -9.63 4.77 -9.09
CA THR A 157 -10.02 4.27 -7.76
C THR A 157 -9.41 2.89 -7.51
N VAL A 158 -9.26 2.55 -6.24
CA VAL A 158 -8.93 1.18 -5.79
C VAL A 158 -10.19 0.46 -5.28
N VAL A 159 -11.33 0.75 -5.90
CA VAL A 159 -12.61 0.09 -5.64
C VAL A 159 -12.89 -0.88 -6.78
N GLY A 160 -13.09 -2.15 -6.43
CA GLY A 160 -13.35 -3.23 -7.37
C GLY A 160 -14.23 -4.30 -6.76
N TYR A 161 -14.37 -5.42 -7.44
CA TYR A 161 -15.10 -6.57 -6.93
C TYR A 161 -14.35 -7.86 -7.24
N TYR A 162 -14.73 -8.90 -6.54
CA TYR A 162 -14.36 -10.28 -6.80
C TYR A 162 -15.65 -11.11 -6.83
N ASP A 163 -15.56 -12.41 -7.08
CA ASP A 163 -16.77 -13.22 -7.34
C ASP A 163 -17.81 -13.13 -6.21
N ASP A 164 -17.38 -13.09 -4.95
CA ASP A 164 -18.26 -13.16 -3.78
C ASP A 164 -18.33 -11.86 -2.97
N GLY A 165 -17.76 -10.75 -3.47
CA GLY A 165 -17.78 -9.51 -2.70
C GLY A 165 -17.13 -8.29 -3.35
N ILE A 166 -17.05 -7.23 -2.56
CA ILE A 166 -16.44 -5.94 -2.95
C ILE A 166 -15.02 -5.82 -2.39
N VAL A 167 -14.14 -5.18 -3.16
CA VAL A 167 -12.76 -4.86 -2.76
C VAL A 167 -12.60 -3.35 -2.65
N LEU A 168 -11.95 -2.91 -1.57
CA LEU A 168 -11.63 -1.52 -1.28
C LEU A 168 -10.15 -1.46 -0.86
N GLY A 169 -9.28 -1.07 -1.78
CA GLY A 169 -7.84 -1.00 -1.55
C GLY A 169 -7.27 -2.36 -1.15
N ASP A 170 -6.73 -2.44 0.06
CA ASP A 170 -6.14 -3.63 0.66
C ASP A 170 -7.13 -4.47 1.49
N TYR A 171 -8.42 -4.13 1.46
CA TYR A 171 -9.50 -4.83 2.16
C TYR A 171 -10.54 -5.40 1.20
N TYR A 172 -11.21 -6.47 1.62
CA TYR A 172 -12.32 -7.08 0.89
C TYR A 172 -13.45 -7.43 1.85
N PHE A 173 -14.67 -7.41 1.33
CA PHE A 173 -15.90 -7.61 2.09
C PHE A 173 -16.85 -8.54 1.31
N PRO A 174 -17.08 -9.77 1.78
CA PRO A 174 -18.02 -10.70 1.17
C PRO A 174 -19.45 -10.15 1.18
N TYR A 175 -20.21 -10.32 0.10
CA TYR A 175 -21.59 -9.85 0.00
C TYR A 175 -22.49 -10.46 1.09
N GLU A 176 -22.25 -11.71 1.46
CA GLU A 176 -22.97 -12.40 2.55
C GLU A 176 -22.82 -11.69 3.91
N SER A 177 -21.65 -11.08 4.15
CA SER A 177 -21.33 -10.40 5.42
C SER A 177 -21.98 -9.02 5.52
N ILE A 178 -22.45 -8.48 4.38
CA ILE A 178 -23.07 -7.15 4.30
C ILE A 178 -24.48 -7.24 4.87
N LYS A 179 -24.76 -6.36 5.84
CA LYS A 179 -26.07 -6.18 6.46
C LYS A 179 -26.85 -5.03 5.82
N SER A 180 -26.18 -3.92 5.53
CA SER A 180 -26.81 -2.78 4.86
C SER A 180 -25.80 -1.87 4.17
N CYS A 181 -26.23 -1.26 3.08
CA CYS A 181 -25.54 -0.22 2.34
C CYS A 181 -26.46 0.99 2.23
N ALA A 182 -25.97 2.20 2.48
CA ALA A 182 -26.79 3.40 2.29
C ALA A 182 -25.97 4.64 1.98
N THR A 183 -26.62 5.67 1.45
CA THR A 183 -26.04 7.01 1.31
C THR A 183 -25.87 7.68 2.67
N ALA A 184 -24.78 8.42 2.84
CA ALA A 184 -24.53 9.14 4.08
C ALA A 184 -25.46 10.37 4.18
N LYS A 185 -26.30 10.43 5.23
CA LYS A 185 -27.32 11.49 5.43
C LYS A 185 -26.83 12.95 5.33
N LYS A 186 -25.54 13.22 5.54
CA LYS A 186 -24.93 14.57 5.58
C LYS A 186 -23.63 14.68 4.77
N LYS A 187 -23.23 13.65 4.03
CA LYS A 187 -21.99 13.62 3.25
C LYS A 187 -22.27 13.09 1.86
N ILE A 188 -21.49 13.60 0.90
CA ILE A 188 -21.37 12.98 -0.40
C ILE A 188 -20.58 11.67 -0.19
N GLY A 189 -21.24 10.52 -0.26
CA GLY A 189 -20.62 9.23 0.01
C GLY A 189 -21.59 8.13 0.42
N ILE A 190 -21.07 6.91 0.55
CA ILE A 190 -21.85 5.75 1.00
C ILE A 190 -21.22 5.13 2.24
N PHE A 191 -22.02 4.40 3.01
CA PHE A 191 -21.50 3.51 4.04
C PHE A 191 -22.02 2.09 3.86
N ILE A 192 -21.19 1.13 4.25
CA ILE A 192 -21.51 -0.31 4.26
C ILE A 192 -21.36 -0.79 5.69
N LYS A 193 -22.34 -1.50 6.21
CA LYS A 193 -22.29 -2.14 7.52
C LYS A 193 -22.38 -3.65 7.34
N GLY A 194 -21.62 -4.38 8.14
CA GLY A 194 -21.68 -5.83 8.12
C GLY A 194 -21.07 -6.46 9.36
N LYS A 195 -21.02 -7.78 9.35
CA LYS A 195 -20.37 -8.59 10.37
C LYS A 195 -19.69 -9.76 9.71
N ASP A 196 -18.41 -9.94 9.97
CA ASP A 196 -17.62 -11.07 9.51
C ASP A 196 -16.99 -11.80 10.72
N GLN A 197 -16.07 -12.74 10.43
CA GLN A 197 -15.32 -13.49 11.44
C GLN A 197 -14.44 -12.61 12.35
N PHE A 198 -14.12 -11.38 11.94
CA PHE A 198 -13.34 -10.41 12.71
C PHE A 198 -14.21 -9.43 13.51
N GLY A 199 -15.54 -9.58 13.44
CA GLY A 199 -16.50 -8.80 14.21
C GLY A 199 -17.37 -7.88 13.36
N THR A 200 -17.97 -6.89 14.00
CA THR A 200 -18.79 -5.89 13.30
C THR A 200 -17.87 -4.93 12.56
N TYR A 201 -18.22 -4.59 11.32
CA TYR A 201 -17.49 -3.60 10.56
C TYR A 201 -18.39 -2.51 9.98
N ARG A 202 -17.77 -1.36 9.73
CA ARG A 202 -18.35 -0.24 8.99
C ARG A 202 -17.35 0.29 8.00
N VAL A 203 -17.74 0.33 6.73
CA VAL A 203 -16.99 1.02 5.68
C VAL A 203 -17.64 2.38 5.45
N ASN A 204 -16.85 3.44 5.45
CA ASN A 204 -17.25 4.77 5.02
C ASN A 204 -16.48 5.13 3.75
N ILE A 205 -17.19 5.41 2.66
CA ILE A 205 -16.60 5.84 1.40
C ILE A 205 -17.03 7.29 1.16
N ASP A 206 -16.22 8.21 1.66
CA ASP A 206 -16.45 9.66 1.56
C ASP A 206 -15.93 10.24 0.23
N SER A 207 -15.07 9.50 -0.49
CA SER A 207 -14.60 9.89 -1.83
C SER A 207 -15.68 9.66 -2.88
N LEU A 208 -16.02 10.72 -3.63
CA LEU A 208 -17.01 10.72 -4.70
C LEU A 208 -16.80 9.60 -5.74
N ASN A 209 -15.60 9.53 -6.32
CA ASN A 209 -15.27 8.59 -7.38
C ASN A 209 -15.35 7.14 -6.87
N SER A 210 -14.81 6.90 -5.67
CA SER A 210 -14.88 5.58 -5.03
C SER A 210 -16.30 5.20 -4.62
N ALA A 211 -17.09 6.15 -4.14
CA ALA A 211 -18.49 5.92 -3.77
C ALA A 211 -19.34 5.57 -4.99
N ALA A 212 -19.23 6.36 -6.08
CA ALA A 212 -19.93 6.07 -7.33
C ALA A 212 -19.57 4.70 -7.88
N ARG A 213 -18.28 4.34 -7.88
CA ARG A 213 -17.82 3.01 -8.29
C ARG A 213 -18.38 1.90 -7.40
N ALA A 214 -18.41 2.10 -6.09
CA ALA A 214 -18.95 1.13 -5.14
C ALA A 214 -20.45 0.93 -5.31
N VAL A 215 -21.23 2.00 -5.53
CA VAL A 215 -22.68 1.91 -5.81
C VAL A 215 -22.93 1.04 -7.04
N LEU A 216 -22.25 1.32 -8.16
CA LEU A 216 -22.41 0.53 -9.39
C LEU A 216 -22.13 -0.96 -9.17
N ILE A 217 -21.10 -1.29 -8.38
CA ILE A 217 -20.75 -2.68 -8.06
C ILE A 217 -21.82 -3.34 -7.20
N LEU A 218 -22.34 -2.65 -6.19
CA LEU A 218 -23.33 -3.18 -5.26
C LEU A 218 -24.69 -3.37 -5.94
N GLU A 219 -25.10 -2.43 -6.78
CA GLU A 219 -26.32 -2.56 -7.59
C GLU A 219 -26.24 -3.68 -8.61
N ASP A 220 -25.10 -3.85 -9.29
CA ASP A 220 -24.87 -4.97 -10.20
C ASP A 220 -24.89 -6.31 -9.46
N ALA A 221 -24.27 -6.38 -8.28
CA ALA A 221 -24.34 -7.57 -7.43
C ALA A 221 -25.77 -7.91 -7.00
N ALA A 222 -26.59 -6.91 -6.69
CA ALA A 222 -28.00 -7.12 -6.36
C ALA A 222 -28.83 -7.59 -7.56
N LYS A 223 -28.64 -6.98 -8.73
CA LYS A 223 -29.30 -7.41 -9.98
C LYS A 223 -28.96 -8.86 -10.35
N ASN A 224 -27.73 -9.28 -10.08
CA ASN A 224 -27.25 -10.64 -10.33
C ASN A 224 -27.55 -11.63 -9.18
N GLY A 225 -28.35 -11.24 -8.18
CA GLY A 225 -28.76 -12.11 -7.08
C GLY A 225 -27.66 -12.45 -6.06
N LYS A 226 -26.49 -11.80 -6.13
CA LYS A 226 -25.37 -12.01 -5.20
C LYS A 226 -25.53 -11.23 -3.89
N LEU A 227 -26.38 -10.21 -3.89
CA LEU A 227 -26.69 -9.36 -2.74
C LEU A 227 -28.20 -9.12 -2.69
N ASP A 228 -28.80 -9.23 -1.51
CA ASP A 228 -30.23 -8.91 -1.35
C ASP A 228 -30.46 -7.41 -1.61
N GLN A 229 -31.37 -7.10 -2.54
CA GLN A 229 -31.71 -5.73 -2.92
C GLN A 229 -32.25 -4.92 -1.74
N ASN A 230 -32.90 -5.55 -0.75
CA ASN A 230 -33.39 -4.88 0.46
C ASN A 230 -32.25 -4.32 1.34
N LYS A 231 -31.02 -4.80 1.14
CA LYS A 231 -29.84 -4.29 1.84
C LYS A 231 -29.37 -2.96 1.25
N LEU A 232 -29.80 -2.61 0.04
CA LEU A 232 -29.40 -1.38 -0.66
C LEU A 232 -30.41 -0.26 -0.39
N ASN A 233 -29.96 0.77 0.32
CA ASN A 233 -30.73 1.97 0.62
C ASN A 233 -30.01 3.20 0.07
N PHE A 234 -29.78 3.21 -1.23
CA PHE A 234 -29.27 4.39 -1.93
C PHE A 234 -30.47 5.26 -2.30
N ASN A 235 -30.58 6.44 -1.69
CA ASN A 235 -31.59 7.39 -2.12
C ASN A 235 -31.25 7.84 -3.54
N SER A 236 -32.17 7.61 -4.48
CA SER A 236 -32.24 8.22 -5.81
C SER A 236 -32.46 9.73 -5.70
#